data_AF-A0A0C5WQQ0-F1
#
_entry.id   AF-A0A0C5WQQ0-F1
#
_cell.length_a   1.000
_cell.length_b   1.000
_cell.length_c   1.000
_cell.angle_alpha   90.00
_cell.angle_beta   90.00
_cell.angle_gamma   90.00
#
_symmetry.space_group_name_H-M   'P 1'
#
loop_
_entity.id
_entity.type
_entity.pdbx_description
1 polymer ?
#
loop_
_entity_poly.entity_id
_entity_poly.type
_entity_poly.pdbx_seq_one_letter_code
_entity_poly.pdbx_strand_id
1 'polypeptide(L)'
;MKKMIATCSTALLMLISSQALAYNDLAPRDQKRISTEVHEMQVFLELSQGDADKIKQLKADMAKANAKLIQEHGRGTDAFREARKPYWTTYQSGLFKVISRDDLRRFNASKKG
;
A
#
# COMPACT_ATOMS: atom_id res chain seq x y z
N MET A 1 -36.76 -42.68 -9.99
CA MET A 1 -35.54 -42.35 -10.74
C MET A 1 -35.08 -40.96 -10.36
N LYS A 2 -33.89 -40.88 -9.75
CA LYS A 2 -33.26 -39.67 -9.19
C LYS A 2 -32.86 -38.72 -10.34
N LYS A 3 -33.34 -37.47 -10.33
CA LYS A 3 -32.80 -36.43 -11.21
C LYS A 3 -31.84 -35.55 -10.41
N MET A 4 -30.57 -35.90 -10.49
CA MET A 4 -29.47 -35.00 -10.18
C MET A 4 -29.39 -33.97 -11.30
N ILE A 5 -29.53 -32.69 -10.96
CA ILE A 5 -29.07 -31.60 -11.82
C ILE A 5 -27.90 -30.99 -11.08
N ALA A 6 -26.70 -31.32 -11.57
CA ALA A 6 -25.45 -30.73 -11.13
C ALA A 6 -25.48 -29.24 -11.48
N THR A 7 -25.69 -28.40 -10.46
CA THR A 7 -25.56 -26.95 -10.60
C THR A 7 -24.08 -26.61 -10.66
N CYS A 8 -23.69 -26.00 -11.78
CA CYS A 8 -22.35 -25.49 -12.04
C CYS A 8 -21.85 -24.61 -10.87
N SER A 9 -20.87 -25.11 -10.13
CA SER A 9 -20.03 -24.27 -9.29
C SER A 9 -19.16 -23.41 -10.21
N THR A 10 -19.67 -22.22 -10.51
CA THR A 10 -19.00 -21.13 -11.18
C THR A 10 -17.60 -20.91 -10.62
N ALA A 11 -16.65 -20.81 -11.55
CA ALA A 11 -15.28 -20.37 -11.36
C ALA A 11 -15.14 -19.27 -10.29
N LEU A 12 -14.66 -19.67 -9.11
CA LEU A 12 -14.13 -18.77 -8.09
C LEU A 12 -12.62 -19.02 -7.97
N LEU A 13 -11.92 -18.94 -9.09
CA LEU A 13 -10.46 -19.00 -9.17
C LEU A 13 -10.03 -17.81 -10.03
N MET A 14 -9.15 -16.96 -9.47
CA MET A 14 -8.40 -15.85 -10.11
C MET A 14 -8.74 -14.42 -9.65
N LEU A 15 -8.76 -14.12 -8.36
CA LEU A 15 -8.64 -12.71 -7.89
C LEU A 15 -7.57 -12.46 -6.82
N ILE A 16 -6.65 -13.40 -6.56
CA ILE A 16 -5.64 -13.21 -5.49
C ILE A 16 -4.22 -13.39 -6.02
N SER A 17 -3.80 -12.59 -7.00
CA SER A 17 -2.37 -12.54 -7.37
C SER A 17 -1.84 -11.18 -7.83
N SER A 18 -2.66 -10.12 -7.91
CA SER A 18 -2.20 -8.83 -8.44
C SER A 18 -1.50 -7.91 -7.41
N GLN A 19 -1.43 -8.31 -6.14
CA GLN A 19 -0.99 -7.40 -5.06
C GLN A 19 0.53 -7.25 -4.91
N ALA A 20 1.36 -7.90 -5.75
CA ALA A 20 2.83 -7.78 -5.68
C ALA A 20 3.45 -6.94 -6.82
N LEU A 21 2.63 -6.34 -7.70
CA LEU A 21 3.13 -5.72 -8.93
C LEU A 21 3.65 -4.29 -8.71
N ALA A 22 3.03 -3.49 -7.84
CA ALA A 22 3.36 -2.06 -7.77
C ALA A 22 4.75 -1.76 -7.21
N TYR A 23 5.27 -2.60 -6.30
CA TYR A 23 6.61 -2.39 -5.72
C TYR A 23 7.72 -2.64 -6.75
N ASN A 24 7.59 -3.69 -7.57
CA ASN A 24 8.59 -4.04 -8.58
C ASN A 24 8.65 -3.02 -9.73
N ASP A 25 7.55 -2.31 -9.99
CA ASP A 25 7.48 -1.25 -11.00
C ASP A 25 8.14 0.07 -10.57
N LEU A 26 8.56 0.20 -9.30
CA LEU A 26 9.17 1.44 -8.80
C LEU A 26 10.64 1.56 -9.21
N ALA A 27 11.12 2.79 -9.32
CA ALA A 27 12.55 3.06 -9.46
C ALA A 27 13.33 2.46 -8.26
N PRO A 28 14.56 1.94 -8.47
CA PRO A 28 15.35 1.32 -7.40
C PRO A 28 15.55 2.19 -6.16
N ARG A 29 15.63 3.51 -6.34
CA ARG A 29 15.70 4.47 -5.24
C ARG A 29 14.46 4.43 -4.35
N ASP A 30 13.27 4.37 -4.93
CA ASP A 30 12.02 4.31 -4.18
C ASP A 30 11.80 2.95 -3.53
N GLN A 31 12.18 1.87 -4.22
CA GLN A 31 12.22 0.53 -3.66
C GLN A 31 13.08 0.50 -2.37
N LYS A 32 14.32 0.97 -2.45
CA LYS A 32 15.23 1.04 -1.30
C LYS A 32 14.65 1.89 -0.17
N ARG A 33 14.18 3.10 -0.47
CA ARG A 33 13.57 4.01 0.52
C ARG A 33 12.40 3.35 1.24
N ILE A 34 11.46 2.76 0.50
CA ILE A 34 10.27 2.11 1.07
C ILE A 34 10.66 0.90 1.90
N SER A 35 11.56 0.04 1.40
CA SER A 35 12.00 -1.15 2.15
C SER A 35 12.71 -0.78 3.44
N THR A 36 13.59 0.23 3.43
CA THR A 36 14.24 0.73 4.64
C THR A 36 13.21 1.25 5.63
N GLU A 37 12.30 2.14 5.20
CA GLU A 37 11.29 2.73 6.08
C GLU A 37 10.37 1.66 6.69
N VAL A 38 9.90 0.70 5.89
CA VAL A 38 9.02 -0.37 6.38
C VAL A 38 9.75 -1.32 7.31
N HIS A 39 11.01 -1.66 7.03
CA HIS A 39 11.81 -2.47 7.93
C HIS A 39 12.00 -1.78 9.29
N GLU A 40 12.25 -0.47 9.28
CA GLU A 40 12.36 0.31 10.51
C GLU A 40 11.04 0.36 11.28
N MET A 41 9.91 0.51 10.57
CA MET A 41 8.58 0.41 11.19
C MET A 41 8.33 -0.97 11.78
N GLN A 42 8.71 -2.04 11.06
CA GLN A 42 8.56 -3.42 11.49
C GLN A 42 9.33 -3.68 12.78
N VAL A 43 10.58 -3.24 12.86
CA VAL A 43 11.41 -3.40 14.07
C VAL A 43 10.88 -2.55 15.22
N PHE A 44 10.55 -1.29 14.98
CA PHE A 44 10.14 -0.35 16.04
C PHE A 44 8.75 -0.64 16.63
N LEU A 45 7.82 -1.10 15.79
CA LEU A 45 6.44 -1.41 16.19
C LEU A 45 6.20 -2.91 16.37
N GLU A 46 7.25 -3.73 16.26
CA GLU A 46 7.18 -5.18 16.39
C GLU A 46 6.13 -5.82 15.46
N LEU A 47 6.06 -5.32 14.22
CA LEU A 47 5.06 -5.79 13.25
C LEU A 47 5.38 -7.20 12.76
N SER A 48 4.32 -7.98 12.53
CA SER A 48 4.45 -9.24 11.79
C SER A 48 4.98 -8.99 10.38
N GLN A 49 5.64 -10.00 9.79
CA GLN A 49 6.10 -9.90 8.39
C GLN A 49 4.94 -9.58 7.43
N GLY A 50 3.78 -10.21 7.64
CA GLY A 50 2.60 -9.96 6.82
C GLY A 50 2.08 -8.53 6.92
N ASP A 51 2.19 -7.90 8.09
CA ASP A 51 1.79 -6.51 8.28
C ASP A 51 2.80 -5.52 7.69
N ALA A 52 4.10 -5.81 7.82
CA ALA A 52 5.14 -5.08 7.13
C ALA A 52 4.94 -5.13 5.59
N ASP A 53 4.64 -6.30 5.04
CA ASP A 53 4.39 -6.46 3.60
C ASP A 53 3.16 -5.68 3.12
N LYS A 54 2.08 -5.63 3.90
CA LYS A 54 0.91 -4.78 3.61
C LYS A 54 1.30 -3.30 3.57
N ILE A 55 2.06 -2.81 4.56
CA ILE A 55 2.51 -1.41 4.60
C ILE A 55 3.43 -1.11 3.41
N LYS A 56 4.32 -2.04 3.06
CA LYS A 56 5.20 -1.94 1.89
C LYS A 56 4.40 -1.76 0.60
N GLN A 57 3.36 -2.57 0.41
CA GLN A 57 2.51 -2.48 -0.76
C GLN A 57 1.73 -1.16 -0.81
N LEU A 58 1.14 -0.74 0.32
CA LEU A 58 0.43 0.54 0.42
C LEU A 58 1.33 1.74 0.08
N LYS A 59 2.58 1.74 0.57
CA LYS A 59 3.56 2.79 0.25
C LYS A 59 3.96 2.74 -1.23
N ALA A 60 4.07 1.54 -1.81
CA ALA A 60 4.41 1.38 -3.22
C ALA A 60 3.31 1.90 -4.15
N ASP A 61 2.05 1.55 -3.86
CA ASP A 61 0.89 2.04 -4.60
C ASP A 61 0.81 3.57 -4.56
N MET A 62 1.02 4.15 -3.38
CA MET A 62 1.04 5.61 -3.20
C MET A 62 2.20 6.27 -3.96
N ALA A 63 3.39 5.66 -3.97
CA ALA A 63 4.54 6.18 -4.70
C ALA A 63 4.30 6.16 -6.22
N LYS A 64 3.77 5.06 -6.75
CA LYS A 64 3.41 4.91 -8.16
C LYS A 64 2.35 5.94 -8.58
N ALA A 65 1.30 6.09 -7.78
CA ALA A 65 0.26 7.11 -8.02
C ALA A 65 0.84 8.53 -8.01
N ASN A 66 1.67 8.87 -7.02
CA ASN A 66 2.31 10.18 -6.97
C ASN A 66 3.20 10.45 -8.19
N ALA A 67 3.97 9.46 -8.65
CA ALA A 67 4.83 9.63 -9.83
C ALA A 67 4.00 9.99 -11.08
N LYS A 68 2.89 9.28 -11.29
CA LYS A 68 1.95 9.56 -12.38
C LYS A 68 1.33 10.96 -12.25
N LEU A 69 0.79 11.29 -11.07
CA LEU A 69 0.13 12.59 -10.84
C LEU A 69 1.11 13.77 -10.94
N ILE A 70 2.38 13.57 -10.59
CA ILE A 70 3.43 14.59 -10.77
C ILE A 70 3.67 14.85 -12.27
N GLN A 71 3.67 13.81 -13.10
CA GLN A 71 3.81 13.95 -14.55
C GLN A 71 2.59 14.67 -15.16
N GLU A 72 1.38 14.38 -14.67
CA GLU A 72 0.13 14.92 -15.21
C GLU A 72 -0.18 16.35 -14.77
N HIS A 73 0.11 16.68 -13.50
CA HIS A 73 -0.34 17.94 -12.88
C HIS A 73 0.78 18.84 -12.36
N GLY A 74 2.03 18.38 -12.39
CA GLY A 74 3.17 19.07 -11.80
C GLY A 74 3.23 18.91 -10.28
N ARG A 75 4.44 18.82 -9.72
CA ARG A 75 4.63 18.60 -8.29
C ARG A 75 4.18 19.81 -7.47
N GLY A 76 3.33 19.57 -6.49
CA GLY A 76 2.96 20.58 -5.47
C GLY A 76 1.91 21.60 -5.93
N THR A 77 1.42 21.48 -7.16
CA THR A 77 0.29 22.28 -7.68
C THR A 77 -1.01 21.90 -6.97
N ASP A 78 -2.01 22.79 -7.02
CA ASP A 78 -3.33 22.48 -6.46
C ASP A 78 -4.01 21.33 -7.20
N ALA A 79 -3.85 21.25 -8.53
CA ALA A 79 -4.32 20.11 -9.32
C ALA A 79 -3.72 18.77 -8.83
N PHE A 80 -2.41 18.74 -8.54
CA PHE A 80 -1.77 17.56 -7.94
C PHE A 80 -2.34 17.23 -6.56
N ARG A 81 -2.55 18.25 -5.69
CA ARG A 81 -3.08 18.04 -4.34
C ARG A 81 -4.49 17.46 -4.39
N GLU A 82 -5.34 17.98 -5.25
CA GLU A 82 -6.71 17.50 -5.46
C GLU A 82 -6.72 16.07 -6.01
N ALA A 83 -5.96 15.81 -7.09
CA ALA A 83 -5.90 14.48 -7.70
C ALA A 83 -5.29 13.41 -6.78
N ARG A 84 -4.43 13.82 -5.84
CA ARG A 84 -3.81 12.93 -4.85
C ARG A 84 -4.75 12.51 -3.72
N LYS A 85 -5.79 13.28 -3.41
CA LYS A 85 -6.71 13.01 -2.29
C LYS A 85 -7.23 11.57 -2.24
N PRO A 86 -7.80 10.97 -3.30
CA PRO A 86 -8.32 9.61 -3.23
C PRO A 86 -7.24 8.58 -2.90
N TYR A 87 -6.05 8.68 -3.50
CA TYR A 87 -4.92 7.79 -3.20
C TYR A 87 -4.44 7.94 -1.76
N TRP A 88 -4.41 9.18 -1.26
CA TRP A 88 -4.05 9.46 0.11
C TRP A 88 -5.05 8.86 1.11
N THR A 89 -6.35 9.00 0.85
CA THR A 89 -7.40 8.41 1.67
C THR A 89 -7.30 6.88 1.71
N THR A 90 -7.10 6.24 0.55
CA THR A 90 -6.90 4.78 0.46
C THR A 90 -5.65 4.35 1.22
N TYR A 91 -4.54 5.05 1.05
CA TYR A 91 -3.30 4.80 1.77
C TYR A 91 -3.49 4.89 3.28
N GLN A 92 -4.09 5.97 3.78
CA GLN A 92 -4.32 6.17 5.22
C GLN A 92 -5.27 5.12 5.79
N SER A 93 -6.36 4.81 5.09
CA SER A 93 -7.30 3.78 5.51
C SER A 93 -6.63 2.40 5.58
N GLY A 94 -5.82 2.05 4.58
CA GLY A 94 -5.05 0.81 4.57
C GLY A 94 -4.01 0.76 5.69
N LEU A 95 -3.26 1.84 5.89
CA LEU A 95 -2.23 1.92 6.93
C LEU A 95 -2.84 1.76 8.32
N PHE A 96 -3.98 2.41 8.57
CA PHE A 96 -4.63 2.35 9.88
C PHE A 96 -5.45 1.08 10.15
N LYS A 97 -5.50 0.16 9.18
CA LYS A 97 -5.91 -1.24 9.45
C LYS A 97 -4.76 -2.07 10.00
N VAL A 98 -3.52 -1.59 9.90
CA VAL A 98 -2.31 -2.32 10.31
C VAL A 98 -1.69 -1.72 11.57
N ILE A 99 -1.64 -0.39 11.67
CA ILE A 99 -1.07 0.32 12.82
C ILE A 99 -2.01 1.39 13.33
N SER A 100 -1.92 1.77 14.61
CA SER A 100 -2.71 2.89 15.12
C SER A 100 -2.13 4.25 14.68
N ARG A 101 -2.93 5.32 14.85
CA ARG A 101 -2.43 6.70 14.68
C ARG A 101 -1.31 7.03 15.66
N ASP A 102 -1.39 6.49 16.88
CA ASP A 102 -0.38 6.70 17.90
C ASP A 102 0.93 5.96 17.60
N ASP A 103 0.86 4.77 17.01
CA ASP A 103 2.05 4.05 16.55
C ASP A 103 2.77 4.83 15.46
N LEU A 104 2.02 5.32 14.47
CA LEU A 104 2.58 6.18 13.42
C LEU A 104 3.21 7.46 14.02
N ARG A 105 2.57 8.07 15.02
CA ARG A 105 3.10 9.25 15.72
C ARG A 105 4.40 8.93 16.47
N ARG A 106 4.45 7.82 17.20
CA ARG A 106 5.63 7.35 17.94
C ARG A 106 6.80 7.05 17.00
N PHE A 107 6.54 6.33 15.91
CA PHE A 107 7.56 6.06 14.88
C PHE A 107 8.09 7.35 14.24
N ASN A 108 7.21 8.29 13.86
CA ASN A 108 7.65 9.56 13.30
C ASN A 108 8.44 10.42 14.29
N ALA A 109 8.17 10.29 15.60
CA ALA A 109 8.93 10.97 16.63
C ALA A 109 10.33 10.34 16.82
N SER A 110 10.46 9.01 16.73
CA SER A 110 11.76 8.34 16.84
C SER A 110 12.72 8.64 15.68
N LYS A 111 12.20 9.16 14.56
CA LYS A 111 13.00 9.64 13.41
C LYS A 111 13.60 11.05 13.57
N LYS A 112 13.20 11.80 14.59
CA LYS A 112 13.62 13.20 14.80
C LYS A 112 14.69 13.37 15.89
N GLY A 113 14.93 12.33 16.69
CA GLY A 113 16.01 12.27 17.68
C GLY A 113 17.23 11.60 17.09
#